data_AF-A0A2M8C3N6-F1
#
_entry.id   AF-A0A2M8C3N6-F1
#
_cell.length_a   1.000
_cell.length_b   1.000
_cell.length_c   1.000
_cell.angle_alpha   90.00
_cell.angle_beta   90.00
_cell.angle_gamma   90.00
#
_symmetry.space_group_name_H-M   'P 1'
#
loop_
_entity.id
_entity.type
_entity.pdbx_description
1 polymer ?
#
loop_
_entity_poly.entity_id
_entity_poly.type
_entity_poly.pdbx_seq_one_letter_code
_entity_poly.pdbx_strand_id
1 'polypeptide(L)'
;MIQDLAQYDLLQLIAGETWPEQEQAKVVIQFSRALSGFVAEKLNPYFKDEDTEELKKLLARKDLTPNEVIDFYKSKVPNLEETFGNFILEFKKMFLLMVYNGKIKELESKIPSIQDEDINTMETNTLKSWKQILEFAKRDDWDKAQQVLAVIPR
;
A
#
# COMPACT_ATOMS: atom_id res chain seq x y z
N MET A 1 -13.56 4.31 -6.82
CA MET A 1 -13.04 5.70 -6.62
C MET A 1 -11.90 5.57 -5.60
N ILE A 2 -10.86 6.41 -5.59
CA ILE A 2 -9.71 6.23 -4.66
C ILE A 2 -10.14 6.28 -3.17
N GLN A 3 -11.35 6.80 -2.88
CA GLN A 3 -11.99 6.78 -1.56
C GLN A 3 -12.21 5.37 -0.97
N ASP A 4 -12.33 4.33 -1.80
CA ASP A 4 -12.59 2.96 -1.33
C ASP A 4 -11.33 2.36 -0.67
N LEU A 5 -10.12 2.75 -1.10
CA LEU A 5 -8.83 2.39 -0.51
C LEU A 5 -8.61 2.93 0.91
N ALA A 6 -9.38 3.94 1.33
CA ALA A 6 -9.37 4.42 2.70
C ALA A 6 -10.13 3.50 3.65
N GLN A 7 -11.11 2.73 3.14
CA GLN A 7 -11.94 1.80 3.92
C GLN A 7 -11.28 0.44 4.13
N TYR A 8 -10.41 0.03 3.22
CA TYR A 8 -9.59 -1.17 3.40
C TYR A 8 -8.50 -0.87 4.41
N ASP A 9 -8.65 -1.37 5.63
CA ASP A 9 -7.57 -1.36 6.60
C ASP A 9 -6.49 -2.31 6.08
N LEU A 10 -5.52 -1.77 5.33
CA LEU A 10 -4.42 -2.54 4.76
C LEU A 10 -3.68 -3.34 5.83
N LEU A 11 -3.63 -2.84 7.06
CA LEU A 11 -3.06 -3.58 8.19
C LEU A 11 -3.84 -4.85 8.49
N GLN A 12 -5.15 -4.88 8.29
CA GLN A 12 -5.98 -6.07 8.52
C GLN A 12 -5.78 -7.11 7.41
N LEU A 13 -5.66 -6.67 6.15
CA LEU A 13 -5.32 -7.51 4.99
C LEU A 13 -3.90 -8.09 5.08
N ILE A 14 -2.94 -7.28 5.55
CA ILE A 14 -1.54 -7.66 5.74
C ILE A 14 -1.42 -8.58 6.98
N ALA A 15 -1.81 -8.10 8.15
CA ALA A 15 -1.54 -8.75 9.43
C ALA A 15 -2.40 -9.99 9.66
N GLY A 16 -3.68 -9.99 9.23
CA GLY A 16 -4.63 -11.02 9.60
C GLY A 16 -4.55 -12.32 8.78
N GLU A 17 -4.15 -12.25 7.51
CA GLU A 17 -4.26 -13.41 6.59
C GLU A 17 -2.92 -13.94 6.07
N THR A 18 -1.81 -13.20 6.25
CA THR A 18 -0.55 -13.54 5.58
C THR A 18 0.62 -13.85 6.53
N TRP A 19 0.68 -13.22 7.71
CA TRP A 19 1.82 -13.37 8.62
C TRP A 19 1.41 -13.80 10.03
N PRO A 20 2.18 -14.68 10.69
CA PRO A 20 2.01 -14.98 12.11
C PRO A 20 2.08 -13.71 12.97
N GLU A 21 1.37 -13.69 14.10
CA GLU A 21 1.27 -12.52 15.01
C GLU A 21 2.64 -11.90 15.37
N GLN A 22 3.61 -12.77 15.64
CA GLN A 22 5.01 -12.41 15.95
C GLN A 22 5.77 -11.69 14.80
N GLU A 23 5.28 -11.77 13.56
CA GLU A 23 5.87 -11.12 12.39
C GLU A 23 5.13 -9.86 11.97
N GLN A 24 3.88 -9.67 12.40
CA GLN A 24 3.05 -8.52 12.02
C GLN A 24 3.75 -7.18 12.32
N ALA A 25 4.33 -7.04 13.52
CA ALA A 25 5.05 -5.82 13.91
C ALA A 25 6.23 -5.50 12.97
N LYS A 26 6.94 -6.52 12.48
CA LYS A 26 8.05 -6.33 11.51
C LYS A 26 7.52 -5.86 10.17
N VAL A 27 6.39 -6.41 9.73
CA VAL A 27 5.75 -6.03 8.47
C VAL A 27 5.22 -4.59 8.54
N VAL A 28 4.63 -4.18 9.66
CA VAL A 28 4.21 -2.78 9.88
C VAL A 28 5.41 -1.84 9.75
N ILE A 29 6.54 -2.15 10.39
CA ILE A 29 7.75 -1.33 10.31
C ILE A 29 8.27 -1.23 8.87
N GLN A 30 8.31 -2.35 8.14
CA GLN A 30 8.75 -2.38 6.74
C GLN A 30 7.80 -1.56 5.84
N PHE A 31 6.49 -1.70 6.03
CA PHE A 31 5.48 -0.92 5.32
C PHE A 31 5.64 0.58 5.59
N SER A 32 5.77 0.99 6.85
CA SER A 32 5.95 2.41 7.21
C SER A 32 7.22 3.00 6.60
N ARG A 33 8.32 2.23 6.55
CA ARG A 33 9.56 2.66 5.88
C ARG A 33 9.38 2.81 4.37
N ALA A 34 8.75 1.84 3.72
CA ALA A 34 8.49 1.89 2.28
C ALA A 34 7.55 3.04 1.91
N LEU A 35 6.48 3.26 2.69
CA LEU A 35 5.57 4.39 2.52
C LEU A 35 6.31 5.73 2.67
N SER A 36 7.16 5.86 3.70
CA SER A 36 7.93 7.08 3.92
C SER A 36 8.88 7.37 2.75
N GLY A 37 9.57 6.34 2.24
CA GLY A 37 10.45 6.46 1.07
C GLY A 37 9.67 6.88 -0.19
N PHE A 38 8.55 6.21 -0.47
CA PHE A 38 7.69 6.53 -1.62
C PHE A 38 7.17 7.97 -1.57
N VAL A 39 6.68 8.40 -0.41
CA VAL A 39 6.17 9.78 -0.23
C VAL A 39 7.30 10.79 -0.40
N ALA A 40 8.49 10.53 0.14
CA ALA A 40 9.64 11.41 -0.04
C ALA A 40 10.03 11.55 -1.52
N GLU A 41 10.07 10.44 -2.27
CA GLU A 41 10.34 10.45 -3.71
C GLU A 41 9.29 11.23 -4.51
N LYS A 42 8.01 11.07 -4.18
CA LYS A 42 6.89 11.76 -4.85
C LYS A 42 6.84 13.25 -4.53
N LEU A 43 7.28 13.64 -3.33
CA LEU A 43 7.35 15.02 -2.89
C LEU A 43 8.61 15.73 -3.40
N ASN A 44 9.71 15.01 -3.67
CA ASN A 44 10.99 15.58 -4.10
C ASN A 44 10.89 16.60 -5.25
N PRO A 45 10.07 16.40 -6.31
CA PRO A 45 9.95 17.37 -7.41
C PRO A 45 9.41 18.75 -7.01
N TYR A 46 8.77 18.87 -5.85
CA TYR A 46 8.25 20.14 -5.33
C TYR A 46 9.33 20.98 -4.63
N PHE A 47 10.49 20.39 -4.32
CA PHE A 47 11.56 21.05 -3.59
C PHE A 47 12.74 21.35 -4.52
N LYS A 48 13.35 22.50 -4.29
CA LYS A 48 14.61 22.93 -4.90
C LYS A 48 15.74 22.78 -3.89
N ASP A 49 16.98 22.80 -4.37
CA ASP A 49 18.17 22.73 -3.52
C ASP A 49 18.20 23.85 -2.46
N GLU A 50 17.73 25.04 -2.82
CA GLU A 50 17.61 26.20 -1.92
C GLU A 50 16.66 25.93 -0.74
N ASP A 51 15.57 25.19 -0.97
CA ASP A 51 14.58 24.85 0.05
C ASP A 51 15.18 23.91 1.11
N THR A 52 16.16 23.09 0.74
CA THR A 52 16.88 22.22 1.68
C THR A 52 17.68 23.05 2.70
N GLU A 53 18.31 24.13 2.25
CA GLU A 53 19.05 25.03 3.14
C GLU A 53 18.11 25.88 4.01
N GLU A 54 16.96 26.30 3.47
CA GLU A 54 15.90 26.94 4.26
C GLU A 54 15.37 26.01 5.37
N LEU A 55 15.08 24.76 5.02
CA LEU A 55 14.61 23.76 5.98
C LEU A 55 15.65 23.47 7.06
N LYS A 56 16.93 23.34 6.71
CA LYS A 56 18.02 23.17 7.70
C LYS A 56 18.09 24.33 8.68
N LYS A 57 17.98 25.57 8.21
CA LYS A 57 17.95 26.76 9.06
C LYS A 57 16.72 26.76 9.97
N LEU A 58 15.56 26.36 9.44
CA LEU A 58 14.32 26.23 10.19
C LEU A 58 14.46 25.18 11.31
N LEU A 59 15.01 23.99 11.00
CA LEU A 59 15.21 22.89 11.94
C LEU A 59 16.29 23.17 13.01
N ALA A 60 17.21 24.11 12.75
CA ALA A 60 18.22 24.53 13.73
C ALA A 60 17.68 25.48 14.81
N ARG A 61 16.46 26.00 14.65
CA ARG A 61 15.82 26.91 15.61
C ARG A 61 15.38 26.17 16.87
N LYS A 62 15.70 26.74 18.04
CA LYS A 62 15.30 26.17 19.35
C LYS A 62 13.82 26.40 19.70
N ASP A 63 13.20 27.39 19.05
CA ASP A 63 11.80 27.81 19.23
C ASP A 63 10.87 27.24 18.16
N LEU A 64 11.35 26.33 17.32
CA LEU A 64 10.59 25.76 16.22
C LEU A 64 9.32 25.05 16.70
N THR A 65 8.19 25.41 16.09
CA THR A 65 6.91 24.75 16.30
C THR A 65 6.57 23.79 15.17
N PRO A 66 5.74 22.75 15.42
CA PRO A 66 5.24 21.87 14.36
C PRO A 66 4.50 22.62 13.24
N ASN A 67 3.77 23.69 13.58
CA ASN A 67 3.03 24.47 12.59
C ASN A 67 3.96 25.17 11.60
N GLU A 68 5.08 25.73 12.06
CA GLU A 68 6.06 26.36 11.16
C GLU A 68 6.69 25.35 10.19
N VAL A 69 6.87 24.10 10.63
CA VAL A 69 7.32 23.02 9.73
C VAL A 69 6.25 22.72 8.69
N ILE A 70 4.99 22.59 9.10
CA ILE A 70 3.86 22.37 8.19
C ILE A 70 3.73 23.52 7.19
N ASP A 71 3.86 24.77 7.64
CA ASP A 71 3.76 25.96 6.80
C ASP A 71 4.88 26.00 5.76
N PHE A 72 6.11 25.59 6.12
CA PHE A 72 7.19 25.39 5.15
C PHE A 72 6.76 24.40 4.06
N TYR A 73 6.27 23.22 4.42
CA TYR A 73 5.84 22.22 3.42
C TYR A 73 4.65 22.72 2.57
N LYS A 74 3.67 23.41 3.18
CA LYS A 74 2.52 24.01 2.47
C LYS A 74 2.93 25.10 1.50
N SER A 75 4.02 25.83 1.79
CA SER A 75 4.54 26.88 0.91
C SER A 75 5.16 26.32 -0.38
N LYS A 76 5.64 25.08 -0.36
CA LYS A 76 6.30 24.43 -1.51
C LYS A 76 5.37 23.49 -2.26
N VAL A 77 4.44 22.84 -1.55
CA VAL A 77 3.51 21.84 -2.11
C VAL A 77 2.09 22.41 -2.08
N PRO A 78 1.55 22.83 -3.23
CA PRO A 78 0.14 23.23 -3.34
C PRO A 78 -0.78 22.09 -2.89
N ASN A 79 -1.81 22.43 -2.11
CA ASN A 79 -2.77 21.46 -1.56
C ASN A 79 -2.08 20.27 -0.88
N LEU A 80 -1.04 20.51 -0.08
CA LEU A 80 -0.21 19.48 0.57
C LEU A 80 -1.01 18.30 1.13
N GLU A 81 -2.10 18.56 1.84
CA GLU A 81 -2.93 17.52 2.49
C GLU A 81 -3.58 16.59 1.46
N GLU A 82 -4.15 17.15 0.39
CA GLU A 82 -4.75 16.37 -0.70
C GLU A 82 -3.70 15.60 -1.48
N THR A 83 -2.59 16.26 -1.82
CA THR A 83 -1.44 15.66 -2.51
C THR A 83 -0.88 14.48 -1.72
N PHE A 84 -0.66 14.67 -0.41
CA PHE A 84 -0.18 13.63 0.49
C PHE A 84 -1.18 12.48 0.63
N GLY A 85 -2.47 12.79 0.75
CA GLY A 85 -3.54 11.80 0.75
C GLY A 85 -3.55 10.95 -0.52
N ASN A 86 -3.41 11.58 -1.69
CA ASN A 86 -3.34 10.88 -2.97
C ASN A 86 -2.12 9.96 -3.07
N PHE A 87 -0.94 10.42 -2.62
CA PHE A 87 0.26 9.57 -2.60
C PHE A 87 0.12 8.37 -1.65
N ILE A 88 -0.47 8.56 -0.47
CA ILE A 88 -0.76 7.44 0.43
C ILE A 88 -1.67 6.43 -0.26
N LEU A 89 -2.74 6.87 -0.92
CA LEU A 89 -3.69 5.97 -1.56
C LEU A 89 -3.06 5.24 -2.77
N GLU A 90 -2.22 5.92 -3.54
CA GLU A 90 -1.43 5.32 -4.63
C GLU A 90 -0.51 4.23 -4.10
N PHE A 91 0.26 4.53 -3.04
CA PHE A 91 1.15 3.55 -2.41
C PHE A 91 0.37 2.35 -1.88
N LYS A 92 -0.73 2.60 -1.17
CA LYS A 92 -1.63 1.57 -0.65
C LYS A 92 -2.09 0.63 -1.77
N LYS A 93 -2.54 1.15 -2.90
CA LYS A 93 -2.94 0.35 -4.07
C LYS A 93 -1.77 -0.49 -4.58
N MET A 94 -0.61 0.12 -4.82
CA MET A 94 0.58 -0.60 -5.31
C MET A 94 0.99 -1.74 -4.38
N PHE A 95 1.03 -1.47 -3.08
CA PHE A 95 1.41 -2.45 -2.07
C PHE A 95 0.41 -3.61 -2.03
N LEU A 96 -0.89 -3.31 -2.05
CA LEU A 96 -1.93 -4.33 -2.05
C LEU A 96 -1.85 -5.25 -3.28
N LEU A 97 -1.62 -4.68 -4.47
CA LEU A 97 -1.40 -5.46 -5.68
C LEU A 97 -0.15 -6.35 -5.59
N MET A 98 0.91 -5.87 -4.92
CA MET A 98 2.11 -6.68 -4.68
C MET A 98 1.81 -7.87 -3.76
N VAL A 99 1.02 -7.67 -2.70
CA VAL A 99 0.58 -8.76 -1.80
C VAL A 99 -0.25 -9.80 -2.55
N TYR A 100 -1.23 -9.36 -3.36
CA TYR A 100 -2.05 -10.27 -4.17
C TYR A 100 -1.19 -11.11 -5.13
N ASN A 101 -0.25 -10.47 -5.83
CA ASN A 101 0.71 -11.19 -6.69
C ASN A 101 1.59 -12.17 -5.88
N GLY A 102 2.03 -11.79 -4.69
CA GLY A 102 2.78 -12.66 -3.79
C GLY A 102 1.99 -13.92 -3.42
N LYS A 103 0.71 -13.76 -3.07
CA LYS A 103 -0.17 -14.88 -2.71
C LYS A 103 -0.45 -15.82 -3.89
N ILE A 104 -0.67 -15.24 -5.08
CA ILE A 104 -0.82 -16.02 -6.32
C ILE A 104 0.42 -16.86 -6.58
N LYS A 105 1.62 -16.29 -6.50
CA LYS A 105 2.88 -17.02 -6.70
C LYS A 105 3.09 -18.13 -5.69
N GLU A 106 2.75 -17.89 -4.42
CA GLU A 106 2.81 -18.90 -3.35
C GLU A 106 1.91 -20.10 -3.69
N LEU A 107 0.67 -19.85 -4.10
CA LEU A 107 -0.28 -20.89 -4.48
C LEU A 107 0.14 -21.62 -5.76
N GLU A 108 0.61 -20.90 -6.78
CA GLU A 108 1.14 -21.49 -8.03
C GLU A 108 2.31 -22.44 -7.75
N SER A 109 3.18 -22.13 -6.78
CA SER A 109 4.29 -23.02 -6.40
C SER A 109 3.85 -24.33 -5.72
N LYS A 110 2.62 -24.39 -5.21
CA LYS A 110 2.06 -25.56 -4.52
C LYS A 110 1.29 -26.48 -5.48
N ILE A 111 0.92 -25.99 -6.67
CA ILE A 111 0.20 -26.75 -7.68
C ILE A 111 1.22 -27.38 -8.64
N PRO A 112 1.37 -28.72 -8.67
CA PRO A 112 2.47 -29.39 -9.37
C PRO A 112 2.52 -29.17 -10.89
N SER A 113 1.41 -28.78 -11.54
CA SER A 113 1.39 -28.47 -12.97
C SER A 113 0.25 -27.52 -13.37
N ILE A 114 0.44 -26.78 -14.47
CA ILE A 114 -0.60 -25.92 -15.07
C ILE A 114 -1.82 -26.75 -15.54
N GLN A 115 -1.64 -28.05 -15.84
CA GLN A 115 -2.77 -28.93 -16.17
C GLN A 115 -3.66 -29.24 -14.96
N ASP A 116 -3.11 -29.13 -13.74
CA ASP A 116 -3.86 -29.31 -12.50
C ASP A 116 -4.66 -28.03 -12.11
N GLU A 117 -4.40 -26.88 -12.77
CA GLU A 117 -5.22 -25.65 -12.60
C GLU A 117 -6.63 -25.80 -13.19
N ASP A 118 -6.89 -26.80 -14.03
CA ASP A 118 -8.22 -27.12 -14.56
C ASP A 118 -9.01 -28.06 -13.63
N ILE A 119 -8.39 -28.61 -12.58
CA ILE A 119 -9.03 -29.49 -11.61
C ILE A 119 -9.75 -28.65 -10.55
N ASN A 120 -11.01 -28.99 -10.22
CA ASN A 120 -11.77 -28.34 -9.15
C ASN A 120 -11.35 -28.85 -7.75
N THR A 121 -10.09 -28.62 -7.37
CA THR A 121 -9.63 -28.80 -5.98
C THR A 121 -9.82 -27.51 -5.18
N MET A 122 -9.78 -27.61 -3.84
CA MET A 122 -9.83 -26.44 -2.96
C MET A 122 -8.68 -25.45 -3.23
N GLU A 123 -7.49 -25.97 -3.52
CA GLU A 123 -6.28 -25.17 -3.79
C GLU A 123 -6.38 -24.43 -5.14
N THR A 124 -6.84 -25.12 -6.19
CA THR A 124 -7.03 -24.54 -7.52
C THR A 124 -8.15 -23.49 -7.53
N ASN A 125 -9.26 -23.72 -6.81
CA ASN A 125 -10.34 -22.73 -6.66
C ASN A 125 -9.88 -21.49 -5.86
N THR A 126 -9.06 -21.71 -4.83
CA THR A 126 -8.43 -20.62 -4.08
C THR A 126 -7.54 -19.79 -4.99
N LEU A 127 -6.68 -20.40 -5.81
CA LEU A 127 -5.83 -19.69 -6.78
C LEU A 127 -6.64 -18.89 -7.80
N LYS A 128 -7.68 -19.49 -8.40
CA LYS A 128 -8.59 -18.79 -9.35
C LYS A 128 -9.22 -17.54 -8.72
N SER A 129 -9.64 -17.64 -7.46
CA SER A 129 -10.24 -16.52 -6.73
C SER A 129 -9.24 -15.39 -6.49
N TRP A 130 -8.00 -15.69 -6.09
CA TRP A 130 -6.93 -14.69 -5.95
C TRP A 130 -6.58 -14.02 -7.29
N LYS A 131 -6.52 -14.79 -8.40
CA LYS A 131 -6.33 -14.24 -9.75
C LYS A 131 -7.47 -13.27 -10.13
N GLN A 132 -8.71 -13.60 -9.79
CA GLN A 132 -9.87 -12.70 -9.99
C GLN A 132 -9.80 -11.43 -9.15
N ILE A 133 -9.43 -11.53 -7.86
CA ILE A 133 -9.21 -10.37 -6.98
C ILE A 133 -8.19 -9.42 -7.58
N LEU A 134 -7.06 -9.94 -8.05
CA LEU A 134 -6.01 -9.13 -8.68
C LEU A 134 -6.54 -8.40 -9.92
N GLU A 135 -7.30 -9.08 -10.78
CA GLU A 135 -7.87 -8.47 -11.98
C GLU A 135 -8.91 -7.38 -11.66
N PHE A 136 -9.75 -7.57 -10.65
CA PHE A 136 -10.68 -6.53 -10.19
C PHE A 136 -9.95 -5.34 -9.57
N ALA A 137 -8.94 -5.59 -8.73
CA ALA A 137 -8.14 -4.55 -8.10
C ALA A 137 -7.34 -3.71 -9.12
N LYS A 138 -6.82 -4.33 -10.20
CA LYS A 138 -6.17 -3.59 -11.30
C LYS A 138 -7.12 -2.63 -12.02
N ARG A 139 -8.42 -2.97 -12.07
CA ARG A 139 -9.48 -2.16 -12.70
C ARG A 139 -10.15 -1.17 -11.74
N ASP A 140 -9.65 -1.05 -10.51
CA ASP A 140 -10.27 -0.27 -9.44
C ASP A 140 -11.71 -0.70 -9.10
N ASP A 141 -12.08 -1.96 -9.36
CA ASP A 141 -13.37 -2.56 -9.03
C ASP A 141 -13.30 -3.22 -7.64
N TRP A 142 -13.09 -2.37 -6.63
CA TRP A 142 -12.78 -2.80 -5.26
C TRP A 142 -13.94 -3.55 -4.59
N ASP A 143 -15.18 -3.20 -4.90
CA ASP A 143 -16.37 -3.90 -4.42
C ASP A 143 -16.36 -5.37 -4.84
N LYS A 144 -16.04 -5.67 -6.11
CA LYS A 144 -15.95 -7.06 -6.59
C LYS A 144 -14.76 -7.78 -6.01
N ALA A 145 -13.62 -7.11 -5.88
CA ALA A 145 -12.45 -7.69 -5.21
C ALA A 145 -12.80 -8.14 -3.78
N GLN A 146 -13.56 -7.32 -3.04
CA GLN A 146 -14.00 -7.64 -1.68
C GLN A 146 -15.04 -8.77 -1.63
N GLN A 147 -16.00 -8.80 -2.57
CA GLN A 147 -16.97 -9.89 -2.66
C GLN A 147 -16.29 -11.25 -2.87
N VAL A 148 -15.27 -11.30 -3.72
CA VAL A 148 -14.49 -12.53 -3.92
C VAL A 148 -13.66 -12.86 -2.68
N LEU A 149 -12.99 -11.87 -2.06
CA LEU A 149 -12.18 -12.09 -0.86
C LEU A 149 -13.00 -12.68 0.29
N ALA A 150 -14.25 -12.24 0.47
CA ALA A 150 -15.13 -12.68 1.56
C ALA A 150 -15.52 -14.17 1.49
N VAL A 151 -15.35 -14.82 0.34
CA VAL A 151 -15.72 -16.23 0.12
C VAL A 151 -14.52 -17.16 -0.07
N ILE A 152 -13.29 -16.64 0.00
CA ILE A 152 -12.07 -17.45 -0.06
C ILE A 152 -11.90 -18.20 1.29
N PRO A 153 -11.70 -19.53 1.27
CA PRO A 153 -11.34 -20.27 2.48
C PRO A 153 -10.03 -19.76 3.09
N ARG A 154 -10.04 -19.47 4.39
CA ARG A 154 -8.86 -19.04 5.17
C ARG A 154 -8.00 -20.21 5.60
#